data_AF-A0A2E8WEJ1-F1
#
_entry.id   AF-A0A2E8WEJ1-F1
#
_cell.length_a   1.000
_cell.length_b   1.000
_cell.length_c   1.000
_cell.angle_alpha   90.00
_cell.angle_beta   90.00
_cell.angle_gamma   90.00
#
_symmetry.space_group_name_H-M   'P 1'
#
loop_
_entity.id
_entity.type
_entity.pdbx_description
1 polymer ?
#
loop_
_entity_poly.entity_id
_entity_poly.type
_entity_poly.pdbx_seq_one_letter_code
_entity_poly.pdbx_strand_id
1 'polypeptide(L)' 'MFLLSIQPAPVVDVGADFDCNGSVDFSGFLAFVAGFGMSSSDAGFDVRLDMDESGAVDFSDFLLFAAVFGT' A
#
# COMPACT_ATOMS: atom_id res chain seq x y z
N MET A 1 25.90 26.20 -16.84
CA MET A 1 24.79 26.63 -15.97
C MET A 1 23.77 25.50 -15.96
N PHE A 2 23.71 24.72 -14.88
CA PHE A 2 22.73 23.64 -14.71
C PHE A 2 21.53 24.23 -13.95
N LEU A 3 20.35 24.22 -14.56
CA LEU A 3 19.12 24.50 -13.83
C LEU A 3 18.82 23.29 -12.95
N LEU A 4 18.86 23.45 -11.63
CA LEU A 4 18.34 22.45 -10.71
C LEU A 4 16.82 22.43 -10.90
N SER A 5 16.32 21.48 -11.70
CA SER A 5 14.89 21.23 -11.76
C SER A 5 14.49 20.56 -10.45
N ILE A 6 13.84 21.30 -9.57
CA ILE A 6 13.23 20.73 -8.38
C ILE A 6 11.95 20.08 -8.86
N GLN A 7 12.05 18.82 -9.32
CA GLN A 7 10.85 18.02 -9.54
C GLN A 7 10.18 17.85 -8.17
N PRO A 8 8.87 18.09 -8.03
CA PRO A 8 8.17 17.73 -6.80
C PRO A 8 8.44 16.25 -6.52
N ALA A 9 8.64 15.91 -5.25
CA ALA A 9 8.73 14.51 -4.86
C ALA A 9 7.49 13.76 -5.39
N PRO A 10 7.63 12.49 -5.79
CA PRO A 10 6.48 11.65 -6.10
C PRO A 10 5.41 11.81 -5.02
N VAL A 11 4.15 11.94 -5.44
CA VAL A 11 3.02 11.97 -4.51
C VAL A 11 2.79 10.53 -4.09
N VAL A 12 3.44 10.11 -3.00
CA VAL A 12 3.29 8.76 -2.45
C VAL A 12 1.93 8.63 -1.78
N ASP A 13 1.20 7.55 -2.08
CA ASP A 13 0.03 7.19 -1.29
C ASP A 13 0.47 6.51 0.02
N VAL A 14 0.50 7.29 1.09
CA VAL A 14 0.87 6.82 2.44
C VAL A 14 -0.06 5.73 2.98
N GLY A 15 -1.26 5.57 2.42
CA GLY A 15 -2.18 4.48 2.77
C GLY A 15 -1.76 3.14 2.17
N ALA A 16 -0.97 3.14 1.10
CA ALA A 16 -0.50 1.96 0.39
C ALA A 16 1.01 1.67 0.58
N ASP A 17 1.76 2.54 1.26
CA ASP A 17 3.16 2.34 1.68
C ASP A 17 3.25 1.47 2.94
N PHE A 18 2.99 0.17 2.79
CA PHE A 18 2.83 -0.76 3.92
C PHE A 18 4.12 -1.03 4.71
N ASP A 19 5.29 -0.84 4.10
CA ASP A 19 6.61 -1.02 4.73
C ASP A 19 7.28 0.32 5.13
N CYS A 20 6.59 1.45 4.92
CA CYS A 20 7.04 2.80 5.23
C CYS A 20 8.36 3.19 4.55
N ASN A 21 8.62 2.68 3.34
CA ASN A 21 9.85 2.94 2.62
C ASN A 21 9.80 4.23 1.77
N GLY A 22 8.63 4.89 1.72
CA GLY A 22 8.39 6.10 0.95
C GLY A 22 8.06 5.84 -0.51
N SER A 23 7.55 4.66 -0.87
CA SER A 23 7.10 4.29 -2.20
C SER A 23 6.06 3.17 -2.15
N VAL A 24 5.11 3.18 -3.09
CA VAL A 24 4.18 2.04 -3.27
C VAL A 24 4.79 1.09 -4.29
N ASP A 25 5.48 0.05 -3.84
CA ASP A 25 6.27 -0.80 -4.71
C ASP A 25 6.13 -2.32 -4.40
N PHE A 26 7.07 -3.11 -4.93
CA PHE A 26 7.03 -4.55 -4.78
C PHE A 26 7.29 -5.02 -3.34
N SER A 27 8.04 -4.29 -2.51
CA SER A 27 8.19 -4.69 -1.10
C SER A 27 6.91 -4.42 -0.31
N GLY A 28 6.22 -3.32 -0.62
CA GLY A 28 4.84 -3.09 -0.16
C GLY A 28 3.89 -4.22 -0.56
N PHE A 29 3.99 -4.70 -1.81
CA PHE A 29 3.20 -5.86 -2.26
C PHE A 29 3.49 -7.14 -1.45
N LEU A 30 4.75 -7.42 -1.10
CA LEU A 30 5.09 -8.57 -0.26
C LEU A 30 4.51 -8.44 1.16
N ALA A 31 4.45 -7.21 1.70
CA ALA A 31 3.78 -6.94 2.97
C ALA A 31 2.26 -7.18 2.87
N PHE A 32 1.62 -6.73 1.79
CA PHE A 32 0.20 -7.00 1.53
C PHE A 32 -0.10 -8.50 1.46
N VAL A 33 0.69 -9.26 0.71
CA VAL A 33 0.52 -10.71 0.55
C VAL A 33 0.64 -11.46 1.90
N ALA A 34 1.40 -10.94 2.86
CA ALA A 34 1.52 -11.57 4.17
C ALA A 34 0.22 -11.55 5.00
N GLY A 35 -0.69 -10.61 4.72
CA GLY A 35 -2.00 -10.50 5.37
C GLY A 35 -3.18 -10.92 4.48
N PHE A 36 -2.95 -11.27 3.21
CA PHE A 36 -4.02 -11.61 2.28
C PHE A 36 -4.87 -12.80 2.77
N GLY A 37 -6.19 -12.62 2.74
CA GLY A 37 -7.17 -13.59 3.22
C GLY A 37 -7.46 -13.54 4.72
N MET A 38 -6.81 -12.65 5.48
CA MET A 38 -7.15 -12.40 6.89
C MET A 38 -8.45 -11.59 7.01
N SER A 39 -9.18 -11.80 8.09
CA SER A 39 -10.36 -11.02 8.46
C SER A 39 -10.19 -10.37 9.82
N SER A 40 -10.99 -9.36 10.14
CA SER A 40 -11.03 -8.69 11.45
C SER A 40 -11.22 -9.62 12.67
N SER A 41 -11.62 -10.87 12.44
CA SER A 41 -11.73 -11.90 13.48
C SER A 41 -10.43 -12.66 13.76
N ASP A 42 -9.43 -12.55 12.87
CA ASP A 42 -8.16 -13.26 12.96
C ASP A 42 -7.15 -12.48 13.79
N ALA A 43 -6.41 -13.17 14.67
CA ALA A 43 -5.40 -12.54 15.55
C ALA A 43 -4.24 -11.87 14.79
N GLY A 44 -4.06 -12.20 13.50
CA GLY A 44 -3.04 -11.64 12.62
C GLY A 44 -3.55 -10.57 11.66
N PHE A 45 -4.79 -10.10 11.83
CA PHE A 45 -5.37 -9.07 10.97
C PHE A 45 -4.64 -7.74 11.13
N ASP A 46 -4.12 -7.23 10.00
CA ASP A 46 -3.55 -5.91 9.91
C ASP A 46 -4.55 -4.99 9.21
N VAL A 47 -5.17 -4.11 10.01
CA VAL A 47 -6.18 -3.15 9.53
C VAL A 47 -5.66 -2.23 8.43
N ARG A 48 -4.34 -2.06 8.31
CA ARG A 48 -3.75 -1.24 7.24
C ARG A 48 -3.93 -1.87 5.85
N LEU A 49 -4.10 -3.19 5.79
CA LEU A 49 -4.22 -3.94 4.54
C LEU A 49 -5.67 -4.05 4.03
N ASP A 50 -6.65 -3.72 4.89
CA ASP A 50 -8.09 -3.62 4.57
C ASP A 50 -8.38 -2.17 4.15
N MET A 51 -8.10 -1.87 2.88
CA MET A 51 -8.13 -0.53 2.30
C MET A 51 -9.55 -0.04 2.04
N ASP A 52 -10.52 -0.96 1.85
CA ASP A 52 -11.93 -0.61 1.66
C ASP A 52 -12.77 -0.67 2.95
N GLU A 53 -12.15 -0.99 4.08
CA GLU A 53 -12.75 -1.11 5.41
C GLU A 53 -13.88 -2.16 5.47
N SER A 54 -13.81 -3.21 4.65
CA SER A 54 -14.79 -4.30 4.62
C SER A 54 -14.67 -5.27 5.80
N GLY A 55 -13.55 -5.23 6.52
CA GLY A 55 -13.21 -6.16 7.59
C GLY A 55 -12.51 -7.43 7.09
N ALA A 56 -12.05 -7.46 5.84
CA ALA A 56 -11.28 -8.53 5.24
C ALA A 56 -10.19 -7.97 4.32
N VAL A 57 -9.04 -8.64 4.24
CA VAL A 57 -7.99 -8.33 3.26
C VAL A 57 -8.18 -9.24 2.05
N ASP A 58 -8.77 -8.73 0.98
CA ASP A 58 -9.11 -9.52 -0.20
C ASP A 58 -8.77 -8.83 -1.54
N PHE A 59 -9.39 -9.32 -2.61
CA PHE A 59 -9.10 -8.85 -3.96
C PHE A 59 -9.54 -7.41 -4.19
N SER A 60 -10.52 -6.90 -3.44
CA SER A 60 -10.99 -5.52 -3.52
C SER A 60 -9.89 -4.56 -3.04
N ASP A 61 -9.24 -4.89 -1.93
CA ASP A 61 -8.08 -4.14 -1.43
C ASP A 61 -6.90 -4.17 -2.40
N PHE A 62 -6.67 -5.33 -3.03
CA PHE A 62 -5.62 -5.45 -4.05
C PHE A 62 -5.86 -4.47 -5.22
N LEU A 63 -7.11 -4.27 -5.65
CA LEU A 63 -7.41 -3.32 -6.72
C LEU A 63 -7.16 -1.87 -6.29
N LEU A 64 -7.40 -1.53 -5.01
CA LEU A 64 -7.07 -0.21 -4.46
C LEU A 64 -5.55 0.00 -4.39
N PHE A 65 -4.81 -0.98 -3.89
CA PHE A 65 -3.34 -0.97 -3.89
C PHE A 65 -2.77 -0.83 -5.32
N ALA A 66 -3.28 -1.62 -6.26
CA ALA A 66 -2.84 -1.60 -7.66
C ALA A 66 -3.11 -0.26 -8.35
N ALA A 67 -4.17 0.46 -7.95
CA ALA A 67 -4.50 1.76 -8.52
C ALA A 67 -3.45 2.85 -8.20
N VAL A 68 -2.68 2.66 -7.13
CA VAL A 68 -1.66 3.63 -6.66
C VAL A 68 -0.24 3.05 -6.73
N PHE A 69 -0.06 1.89 -7.37
CA PHE A 69 1.24 1.25 -7.51
C PHE A 69 2.23 2.12 -8.31
N GLY A 70 3.45 2.26 -7.79
CA GLY A 70 4.53 3.06 -8.36
C GLY A 70 4.48 4.55 -8.00
N THR A 71 3.63 4.94 -7.04
CA THR A 71 3.59 6.31 -6.48
C THR A 71 4.65 6.54 -5.41
#